data_AF-A0A2G4JI06-F1
#
_entry.id   AF-A0A2G4JI06-F1
#
_cell.length_a   1.000
_cell.length_b   1.000
_cell.length_c   1.000
_cell.angle_alpha   90.00
_cell.angle_beta   90.00
_cell.angle_gamma   90.00
#
_symmetry.space_group_name_H-M   'P 1'
#
loop_
_entity.id
_entity.type
_entity.pdbx_description
1 polymer ?
#
loop_
_entity_poly.entity_id
_entity_poly.type
_entity_poly.pdbx_seq_one_letter_code
_entity_poly.pdbx_strand_id
1 'polypeptide(L)'
;MTLATGALVSGLPAAVDKLVSPGLGSTLLALAAYAASHAAIQLPFDLFGGYLLPVWYGRSGHGRRTFLGRLLRGVVVYAGVVFVCLVALLAGGRLGNVWGVVAAGAVLSFLLLWRRMTVARSFARLGVESSADPLSDLVVSSDDEGFTGGVLGVVRPRLIVIPARWQSSLTPAQLAYVRLRRQLAGTSGTWRRGRALALAFTLLGIGLSAAMVGPDRLGTAGGTVELSLWFTLWSFVGLLILPTVSRRGVAELDTYAHSAGVSETLAKATARALDAHQDDEPQRPALVETIFHPIPSVQNRDEATARHILGAWDAARTAVYLGLAGGGLLGRAVHCNCGRPALWAFLPVD
;
A
#
# COMPACT_ATOMS: atom_id res chain seq x y z
N MET A 1 8.93 -3.19 -12.70
CA MET A 1 8.73 -4.07 -13.87
C MET A 1 10.05 -4.36 -14.56
N THR A 2 10.67 -3.38 -15.24
CA THR A 2 11.90 -3.58 -16.05
C THR A 2 13.02 -4.31 -15.33
N LEU A 3 13.36 -3.91 -14.09
CA LEU A 3 14.41 -4.59 -13.31
C LEU A 3 14.05 -6.04 -12.95
N ALA A 4 12.77 -6.30 -12.64
CA ALA A 4 12.32 -7.64 -12.30
C ALA A 4 12.34 -8.57 -13.52
N THR A 5 11.86 -8.08 -14.67
CA THR A 5 11.95 -8.79 -15.95
C THR A 5 13.40 -9.04 -16.34
N GLY A 6 14.26 -8.01 -16.24
CA GLY A 6 15.69 -8.15 -16.54
C GLY A 6 16.37 -9.20 -15.68
N ALA A 7 16.12 -9.20 -14.36
CA ALA A 7 16.68 -10.18 -13.44
C ALA A 7 16.19 -11.61 -13.72
N LEU A 8 14.91 -11.79 -14.09
CA LEU A 8 14.37 -13.09 -14.49
C LEU A 8 15.00 -13.58 -15.80
N VAL A 9 15.05 -12.72 -16.83
CA VAL A 9 15.61 -13.05 -18.16
C VAL A 9 17.11 -13.33 -18.08
N SER A 10 17.85 -12.61 -17.24
CA SER A 10 19.29 -12.83 -17.06
C SER A 10 19.62 -14.07 -16.21
N GLY A 11 18.63 -14.79 -15.70
CA GLY A 11 18.85 -15.93 -14.82
C GLY A 11 19.50 -15.56 -13.47
N LEU A 12 19.31 -14.32 -12.99
CA LEU A 12 19.87 -13.86 -11.72
C LEU A 12 19.52 -14.80 -10.55
N PRO A 13 18.27 -15.31 -10.41
CA PRO A 13 17.96 -16.25 -9.33
C PRO A 13 18.78 -17.53 -9.36
N ALA A 14 19.02 -18.10 -10.54
CA ALA A 14 19.87 -19.28 -10.68
C ALA A 14 21.34 -18.98 -10.38
N ALA A 15 21.82 -17.77 -10.70
CA ALA A 15 23.14 -17.32 -10.30
C ALA A 15 23.28 -17.17 -8.77
N VAL A 16 22.23 -16.71 -8.09
CA VAL A 16 22.21 -16.65 -6.61
C VAL A 16 22.40 -18.06 -6.02
N ASP A 17 21.66 -19.07 -6.50
CA ASP A 17 21.82 -20.44 -5.98
C ASP A 17 23.22 -21.01 -6.21
N LYS A 18 23.89 -20.65 -7.32
CA LYS A 18 25.28 -21.07 -7.59
C LYS A 18 26.30 -20.42 -6.64
N LEU A 19 26.04 -19.19 -6.21
CA LEU A 19 26.94 -18.41 -5.34
C LEU A 19 26.72 -18.71 -3.85
N VAL A 20 25.55 -19.20 -3.48
CA VAL A 20 25.16 -19.45 -2.10
C VAL A 20 25.56 -20.86 -1.69
N SER A 21 26.48 -20.99 -0.73
CA SER A 21 26.86 -22.29 -0.19
C SER A 21 25.64 -23.01 0.42
N PRO A 22 25.59 -24.36 0.40
CA PRO A 22 24.52 -25.11 1.06
C PRO A 22 24.51 -24.80 2.57
N GLY A 23 23.45 -24.18 3.06
CA GLY A 23 23.35 -23.81 4.47
C GLY A 23 22.23 -22.80 4.76
N LEU A 24 21.70 -22.83 5.98
CA LEU A 24 20.69 -21.86 6.40
C LEU A 24 21.28 -20.44 6.49
N GLY A 25 22.48 -20.29 7.09
CA GLY A 25 23.11 -18.98 7.27
C GLY A 25 23.40 -18.25 5.95
N SER A 26 23.96 -18.96 4.97
CA SER A 26 24.22 -18.45 3.61
C SER A 26 22.93 -18.09 2.87
N THR A 27 21.88 -18.92 3.00
CA THR A 27 20.55 -18.63 2.45
C THR A 27 19.97 -17.34 3.05
N LEU A 28 20.02 -17.20 4.37
CA LEU A 28 19.52 -16.00 5.06
C LEU A 28 20.33 -14.75 4.66
N LEU A 29 21.64 -14.86 4.56
CA LEU A 29 22.50 -13.77 4.10
C LEU A 29 22.14 -13.34 2.67
N ALA A 30 21.89 -14.29 1.77
CA ALA A 30 21.48 -14.00 0.40
C ALA A 30 20.13 -13.25 0.34
N LEU A 31 19.14 -13.67 1.13
CA LEU A 31 17.84 -12.97 1.20
C LEU A 31 17.97 -11.58 1.83
N ALA A 32 18.85 -11.40 2.84
CA ALA A 32 19.14 -10.10 3.42
C ALA A 32 19.83 -9.18 2.40
N ALA A 33 20.81 -9.70 1.65
CA ALA A 33 21.48 -8.98 0.58
C ALA A 33 20.52 -8.59 -0.55
N TYR A 34 19.59 -9.46 -0.91
CA TYR A 34 18.52 -9.15 -1.88
C TYR A 34 17.61 -8.01 -1.39
N ALA A 35 17.11 -8.09 -0.14
CA ALA A 35 16.29 -7.02 0.44
C ALA A 35 17.05 -5.68 0.55
N ALA A 36 18.33 -5.72 0.91
CA ALA A 36 19.19 -4.54 0.96
C ALA A 36 19.45 -3.94 -0.44
N SER A 37 19.69 -4.79 -1.44
CA SER A 37 19.89 -4.37 -2.84
C SER A 37 18.65 -3.67 -3.38
N HIS A 38 17.47 -4.23 -3.10
CA HIS A 38 16.19 -3.59 -3.43
C HIS A 38 16.05 -2.21 -2.78
N ALA A 39 16.34 -2.12 -1.48
CA ALA A 39 16.29 -0.85 -0.77
C ALA A 39 17.27 0.19 -1.35
N ALA A 40 18.48 -0.23 -1.73
CA ALA A 40 19.49 0.63 -2.35
C ALA A 40 19.06 1.13 -3.74
N ILE A 41 18.49 0.26 -4.57
CA ILE A 41 17.97 0.61 -5.91
C ILE A 41 16.85 1.65 -5.80
N GLN A 42 16.01 1.58 -4.77
CA GLN A 42 14.90 2.52 -4.58
C GLN A 42 15.30 3.86 -3.97
N LEU A 43 16.45 3.92 -3.29
CA LEU A 43 16.87 5.09 -2.54
C LEU A 43 16.94 6.38 -3.39
N PRO A 44 17.44 6.38 -4.65
CA PRO A 44 17.40 7.57 -5.49
C PRO A 44 15.98 8.10 -5.73
N PHE A 45 15.03 7.21 -5.95
CA PHE A 45 13.62 7.57 -6.17
C PHE A 45 12.97 8.08 -4.89
N ASP A 46 13.33 7.51 -3.74
CA ASP A 46 12.87 8.00 -2.44
C ASP A 46 13.42 9.39 -2.12
N LEU A 47 14.69 9.66 -2.43
CA LEU A 47 15.29 10.99 -2.29
C LEU A 47 14.60 11.99 -3.20
N PHE A 48 14.31 11.59 -4.45
CA PHE A 48 13.67 12.45 -5.42
C PHE A 48 12.21 12.78 -5.05
N GLY A 49 11.39 11.75 -4.79
CA GLY A 49 9.98 11.90 -4.47
C GLY A 49 9.70 12.43 -3.07
N GLY A 50 10.51 12.05 -2.09
CA GLY A 50 10.28 12.43 -0.68
C GLY A 50 10.90 13.76 -0.27
N TYR A 51 11.90 14.27 -1.01
CA TYR A 51 12.63 15.48 -0.62
C TYR A 51 12.88 16.45 -1.76
N LEU A 52 13.54 16.04 -2.85
CA LEU A 52 13.96 16.99 -3.89
C LEU A 52 12.77 17.66 -4.58
N LEU A 53 11.76 16.87 -5.01
CA LEU A 53 10.54 17.41 -5.59
C LEU A 53 9.75 18.27 -4.59
N PRO A 54 9.42 17.80 -3.35
CA PRO A 54 8.75 18.64 -2.37
C PRO A 54 9.47 19.96 -2.05
N VAL A 55 10.81 19.97 -2.00
CA VAL A 55 11.59 21.21 -1.81
C VAL A 55 11.45 22.13 -3.01
N TRP A 56 11.57 21.60 -4.24
CA TRP A 56 11.46 22.39 -5.47
C TRP A 56 10.09 23.05 -5.60
N TYR A 57 9.02 22.35 -5.22
CA TYR A 57 7.65 22.88 -5.27
C TYR A 57 7.19 23.57 -3.97
N GLY A 58 8.09 23.83 -3.01
CA GLY A 58 7.76 24.56 -1.78
C GLY A 58 6.84 23.82 -0.78
N ARG A 59 6.69 22.50 -0.91
CA ARG A 59 5.87 21.64 -0.04
C ARG A 59 6.66 21.00 1.11
N SER A 60 7.99 21.12 1.11
CA SER A 60 8.85 20.56 2.15
C SER A 60 8.73 21.32 3.48
N GLY A 61 8.13 20.70 4.49
CA GLY A 61 8.10 21.23 5.87
C GLY A 61 9.33 20.90 6.73
N HIS A 62 10.34 20.18 6.23
CA HIS A 62 11.41 19.62 7.05
C HIS A 62 12.82 19.89 6.53
N GLY A 63 13.76 20.10 7.47
CA GLY A 63 15.19 20.17 7.13
C GLY A 63 15.72 18.83 6.62
N ARG A 64 16.76 18.90 5.77
CA ARG A 64 17.42 17.73 5.12
C ARG A 64 17.77 16.60 6.11
N ARG A 65 18.33 16.95 7.27
CA ARG A 65 18.77 15.98 8.29
C ARG A 65 17.59 15.20 8.87
N THR A 66 16.49 15.89 9.18
CA THR A 66 15.27 15.28 9.69
C THR A 66 14.66 14.35 8.66
N PHE A 67 14.60 14.77 7.40
CA PHE A 67 14.15 13.92 6.30
C PHE A 67 15.00 12.65 6.17
N LEU A 68 16.33 12.79 6.07
CA LEU A 68 17.24 11.64 5.90
C LEU A 68 17.15 10.65 7.06
N GLY A 69 17.06 11.12 8.30
CA GLY A 69 16.91 10.24 9.47
C GLY A 69 15.59 9.45 9.44
N ARG A 70 14.49 10.08 9.01
CA ARG A 70 13.19 9.42 8.84
C ARG A 70 13.20 8.42 7.69
N LEU A 71 13.77 8.81 6.55
CA LEU A 71 13.90 7.95 5.40
C LEU A 71 14.73 6.71 5.75
N LEU A 72 15.91 6.89 6.35
CA LEU A 72 16.79 5.79 6.74
C LEU A 72 16.07 4.79 7.66
N ARG A 73 15.39 5.28 8.71
CA ARG A 73 14.55 4.44 9.57
C ARG A 73 13.53 3.66 8.76
N GLY A 74 12.74 4.37 7.94
CA GLY A 74 11.70 3.75 7.13
C GLY A 74 12.29 2.64 6.25
N VAL A 75 13.33 2.94 5.49
CA VAL A 75 13.98 2.01 4.55
C VAL A 75 14.50 0.78 5.26
N VAL A 76 15.20 0.95 6.40
CA VAL A 76 15.74 -0.17 7.18
C VAL A 76 14.63 -1.07 7.71
N VAL A 77 13.56 -0.48 8.28
CA VAL A 77 12.43 -1.25 8.80
C VAL A 77 11.68 -1.95 7.67
N TYR A 78 11.45 -1.27 6.55
CA TYR A 78 10.78 -1.85 5.38
C TYR A 78 11.57 -3.03 4.82
N ALA A 79 12.89 -2.89 4.64
CA ALA A 79 13.76 -3.97 4.21
C ALA A 79 13.74 -5.15 5.20
N GLY A 80 13.70 -4.87 6.51
CA GLY A 80 13.54 -5.90 7.54
C GLY A 80 12.21 -6.65 7.45
N VAL A 81 11.09 -5.95 7.19
CA VAL A 81 9.78 -6.58 6.99
C VAL A 81 9.78 -7.44 5.72
N VAL A 82 10.34 -6.95 4.61
CA VAL A 82 10.51 -7.72 3.37
C VAL A 82 11.34 -8.97 3.65
N PHE A 83 12.48 -8.84 4.33
CA PHE A 83 13.33 -9.96 4.70
C PHE A 83 12.57 -11.02 5.51
N VAL A 84 11.82 -10.62 6.55
CA VAL A 84 10.99 -11.54 7.34
C VAL A 84 9.96 -12.26 6.47
N CYS A 85 9.31 -11.54 5.54
CA CYS A 85 8.36 -12.16 4.60
C CYS A 85 9.06 -13.18 3.69
N LEU A 86 10.22 -12.84 3.12
CA LEU A 86 11.00 -13.77 2.29
C LEU A 86 11.42 -15.02 3.05
N VAL A 87 11.86 -14.88 4.31
CA VAL A 87 12.22 -16.02 5.16
C VAL A 87 11.01 -16.91 5.45
N ALA A 88 9.84 -16.32 5.70
CA ALA A 88 8.62 -17.09 5.91
C ALA A 88 8.17 -17.83 4.62
N LEU A 89 8.29 -17.21 3.44
CA LEU A 89 8.02 -17.85 2.16
C LEU A 89 9.03 -18.97 1.86
N LEU A 90 10.31 -18.77 2.16
CA LEU A 90 11.34 -19.80 2.09
C LEU A 90 10.97 -21.01 2.96
N ALA A 91 10.59 -20.77 4.22
CA ALA A 91 10.16 -21.83 5.13
C ALA A 91 8.91 -22.56 4.62
N GLY A 92 7.93 -21.81 4.08
CA GLY A 92 6.76 -22.39 3.42
C GLY A 92 7.14 -23.30 2.25
N GLY A 93 8.07 -22.87 1.41
CA GLY A 93 8.60 -23.66 0.29
C GLY A 93 9.25 -24.96 0.74
N ARG A 94 10.05 -24.93 1.81
CA ARG A 94 10.69 -26.13 2.37
C ARG A 94 9.71 -27.12 2.99
N LEU A 95 8.69 -26.62 3.68
CA LEU A 95 7.77 -27.46 4.46
C LEU A 95 6.62 -28.03 3.63
N GLY A 96 6.15 -27.31 2.62
CA GLY A 96 4.94 -27.68 1.89
C GLY A 96 4.92 -27.24 0.43
N ASN A 97 6.08 -26.89 -0.13
CA ASN A 97 6.21 -26.49 -1.53
C ASN A 97 5.23 -25.34 -1.86
N VAL A 98 4.56 -25.35 -3.02
CA VAL A 98 3.57 -24.34 -3.43
C VAL A 98 2.52 -24.08 -2.33
N TRP A 99 1.95 -25.13 -1.74
CA TRP A 99 0.92 -24.98 -0.70
C TRP A 99 1.46 -24.36 0.58
N GLY A 100 2.68 -24.73 0.97
CA GLY A 100 3.35 -24.13 2.13
C GLY A 100 3.66 -22.65 1.91
N VAL A 101 4.04 -22.26 0.69
CA VAL A 101 4.25 -20.85 0.32
C VAL A 101 2.94 -20.07 0.36
N VAL A 102 1.85 -20.60 -0.21
CA VAL A 102 0.53 -19.96 -0.18
C VAL A 102 0.03 -19.81 1.26
N ALA A 103 0.20 -20.84 2.10
CA ALA A 103 -0.15 -20.79 3.51
C ALA A 103 0.66 -19.72 4.26
N ALA A 104 1.98 -19.65 4.03
CA ALA A 104 2.84 -18.61 4.59
C ALA A 104 2.37 -17.21 4.14
N GLY A 105 2.08 -17.04 2.85
CA GLY A 105 1.53 -15.80 2.29
C GLY A 105 0.20 -15.38 2.92
N ALA A 106 -0.70 -16.33 3.20
CA ALA A 106 -1.96 -16.09 3.89
C ALA A 106 -1.76 -15.63 5.34
N VAL A 107 -0.87 -16.30 6.08
CA VAL A 107 -0.52 -15.91 7.45
C VAL A 107 0.12 -14.52 7.48
N LEU A 108 1.09 -14.25 6.59
CA LEU A 108 1.73 -12.95 6.47
C LEU A 108 0.72 -11.84 6.13
N SER A 109 -0.17 -12.08 5.17
CA SER A 109 -1.22 -11.12 4.80
C SER A 109 -2.13 -10.81 5.99
N PHE A 110 -2.55 -11.84 6.72
CA PHE A 110 -3.35 -11.67 7.93
C PHE A 110 -2.61 -10.85 9.00
N LEU A 111 -1.35 -11.17 9.28
CA LEU A 111 -0.54 -10.47 10.28
C LEU A 111 -0.28 -9.01 9.88
N LEU A 112 0.03 -8.74 8.61
CA LEU A 112 0.22 -7.38 8.10
C LEU A 112 -1.04 -6.53 8.25
N LEU A 113 -2.22 -7.10 8.02
CA LEU A 113 -3.49 -6.38 8.21
C LEU A 113 -3.79 -6.15 9.69
N TRP A 114 -3.64 -7.19 10.52
CA TRP A 114 -3.89 -7.10 11.95
C TRP A 114 -2.95 -6.07 12.61
N ARG A 115 -1.67 -6.10 12.24
CA ARG A 115 -0.64 -5.23 12.81
C ARG A 115 -0.37 -3.99 11.96
N ARG A 116 -1.25 -3.60 11.04
CA ARG A 116 -1.04 -2.48 10.10
C ARG A 116 -0.58 -1.19 10.79
N MET A 117 -1.24 -0.78 11.88
CA MET A 117 -0.83 0.41 12.63
C MET A 117 0.54 0.25 13.30
N THR A 118 0.84 -0.93 13.86
CA THR A 118 2.16 -1.21 14.46
C THR A 118 3.26 -1.15 13.40
N VAL A 119 3.04 -1.77 12.23
CA VAL A 119 3.98 -1.74 11.10
C VAL A 119 4.17 -0.30 10.60
N ALA A 120 3.09 0.47 10.45
CA ALA A 120 3.14 1.87 10.04
C ALA A 120 3.96 2.73 11.01
N ARG A 121 3.77 2.56 12.32
CA ARG A 121 4.54 3.24 13.38
C ARG A 121 6.02 2.83 13.40
N SER A 122 6.35 1.67 12.87
CA SER A 122 7.75 1.27 12.70
C SER A 122 8.37 1.99 11.49
N PHE A 123 7.66 2.08 10.36
CA PHE A 123 8.12 2.80 9.16
C PHE A 123 8.28 4.31 9.40
N ALA A 124 7.30 4.93 10.07
CA ALA A 124 7.27 6.38 10.29
C ALA A 124 6.93 6.71 11.75
N ARG A 125 7.29 7.91 12.19
CA ARG A 125 6.85 8.43 13.49
C ARG A 125 5.39 8.88 13.37
N LEU A 126 4.47 8.01 13.73
CA LEU A 126 3.05 8.33 13.84
C LEU A 126 2.68 8.46 15.33
N GLY A 127 2.21 9.65 15.72
CA GLY A 127 1.69 9.95 17.05
C GLY A 127 0.23 9.51 17.12
N VAL A 128 -0.16 8.86 18.22
CA VAL A 128 -1.53 8.41 18.43
C VAL A 128 -2.14 9.28 19.51
N GLU A 129 -3.16 10.04 19.15
CA GLU A 129 -3.93 10.90 20.04
C GLU A 129 -5.27 10.19 20.30
N SER A 130 -5.63 10.01 21.58
CA SER A 130 -6.91 9.37 21.92
C SER A 130 -8.07 10.31 21.57
N SER A 131 -9.06 9.81 20.84
CA SER A 131 -10.34 10.48 20.68
C SER A 131 -11.23 10.27 21.91
N ALA A 132 -12.02 11.28 22.27
CA ALA A 132 -13.02 11.22 23.35
C ALA A 132 -14.36 10.60 22.91
N ASP A 133 -14.51 10.24 21.63
CA ASP A 133 -15.79 9.81 21.04
C ASP A 133 -16.01 8.28 21.14
N PRO A 134 -17.21 7.78 21.53
CA PRO A 134 -17.45 6.34 21.78
C PRO A 134 -17.39 5.45 20.53
N LEU A 135 -17.41 6.01 19.32
CA LEU A 135 -17.17 5.28 18.07
C LEU A 135 -15.72 5.45 17.61
N SER A 136 -14.84 4.51 18.01
CA SER A 136 -13.69 3.94 17.26
C SER A 136 -12.76 4.82 16.40
N ASP A 137 -12.78 6.14 16.53
CA ASP A 137 -11.92 7.04 15.77
C ASP A 137 -10.56 7.15 16.47
N LEU A 138 -9.49 6.87 15.73
CA LEU A 138 -8.13 7.05 16.18
C LEU A 138 -7.53 8.24 15.46
N VAL A 139 -7.28 9.31 16.22
CA VAL A 139 -6.60 10.48 15.68
C VAL A 139 -5.10 10.18 15.65
N VAL A 140 -4.49 10.40 14.49
CA VAL A 140 -3.07 10.09 14.27
C VAL A 140 -2.33 11.29 13.70
N SER A 141 -1.33 11.77 14.43
CA SER A 141 -0.40 12.78 13.94
C SER A 141 0.65 12.14 13.03
N SER A 142 0.86 12.77 11.88
CA SER A 142 1.85 12.41 10.88
C SER A 142 2.56 13.67 10.42
N ASP A 143 3.88 13.56 10.28
CA ASP A 143 4.71 14.60 9.69
C ASP A 143 4.49 14.73 8.17
N ASP A 144 3.98 13.67 7.53
CA ASP A 144 3.64 13.66 6.13
C ASP A 144 2.23 14.21 5.91
N GLU A 145 2.11 15.25 5.08
CA GLU A 145 0.84 15.94 4.79
C GLU A 145 -0.16 15.10 4.00
N GLY A 146 0.31 14.15 3.20
CA GLY A 146 -0.55 13.27 2.40
C GLY A 146 -1.01 12.03 3.16
N PHE A 147 -0.70 11.93 4.46
CA PHE A 147 -1.23 10.86 5.30
C PHE A 147 -2.74 11.03 5.47
N THR A 148 -3.53 10.10 4.93
CA THR A 148 -4.99 10.17 5.01
C THR A 148 -5.60 9.23 6.06
N GLY A 149 -4.81 8.33 6.65
CA GLY A 149 -5.32 7.29 7.54
C GLY A 149 -6.12 6.23 6.78
N GLY A 150 -7.33 5.89 7.26
CA GLY A 150 -8.20 4.92 6.61
C GLY A 150 -8.96 4.02 7.60
N VAL A 151 -9.53 2.92 7.13
CA VAL A 151 -10.28 1.97 7.99
C VAL A 151 -9.44 0.71 8.25
N LEU A 152 -9.17 0.46 9.53
CA LEU A 152 -8.46 -0.74 10.00
C LEU A 152 -9.41 -1.90 10.27
N GLY A 153 -8.92 -3.10 10.00
CA GLY A 153 -9.65 -4.34 10.17
C GLY A 153 -9.04 -5.45 9.34
N VAL A 154 -9.42 -6.70 9.65
CA VAL A 154 -9.04 -7.86 8.85
C VAL A 154 -10.28 -8.43 8.17
N VAL A 155 -11.19 -9.02 8.95
CA VAL A 155 -12.47 -9.57 8.46
C VAL A 155 -13.60 -8.55 8.54
N ARG A 156 -13.56 -7.69 9.56
CA ARG A 156 -14.52 -6.61 9.79
C ARG A 156 -13.81 -5.29 10.09
N PRO A 157 -14.40 -4.13 9.74
CA PRO A 157 -13.88 -2.84 10.15
C PRO A 157 -13.89 -2.75 11.69
N ARG A 158 -12.84 -2.16 12.25
CA ARG A 158 -12.64 -2.05 13.70
C ARG A 158 -12.34 -0.64 14.17
N LEU A 159 -11.61 0.13 13.38
CA LEU A 159 -11.12 1.45 13.77
C LEU A 159 -11.04 2.35 12.55
N ILE A 160 -11.45 3.60 12.69
CA ILE A 160 -11.28 4.62 11.67
C ILE A 160 -10.09 5.48 12.08
N VAL A 161 -9.06 5.55 11.26
CA VAL A 161 -7.87 6.36 11.53
C VAL A 161 -8.04 7.71 10.84
N ILE A 162 -8.09 8.79 11.62
CA ILE A 162 -8.22 10.17 11.11
C ILE A 162 -6.89 10.92 11.32
N PRO A 163 -6.34 11.59 10.30
CA PRO A 163 -5.17 12.45 10.45
C PRO A 163 -5.43 13.61 11.42
N ALA A 164 -4.54 13.84 12.38
CA ALA A 164 -4.65 14.96 13.32
C ALA A 164 -4.68 16.32 12.60
N ARG A 165 -3.94 16.47 11.49
CA ARG A 165 -3.90 17.69 10.66
C ARG A 165 -5.28 18.08 10.13
N TRP A 166 -6.15 17.12 9.82
CA TRP A 166 -7.48 17.41 9.32
C TRP A 166 -8.37 18.11 10.34
N GLN A 167 -8.04 18.03 11.64
CA GLN A 167 -8.77 18.78 12.67
C GLN A 167 -8.58 20.30 12.55
N SER A 168 -7.45 20.75 11.99
CA SER A 168 -7.17 22.17 11.78
C SER A 168 -7.29 22.61 10.33
N SER A 169 -7.13 21.70 9.35
CA SER A 169 -7.19 22.05 7.93
C SER A 169 -8.56 21.87 7.27
N LEU A 170 -9.47 21.08 7.86
CA LEU A 170 -10.83 20.91 7.37
C LEU A 170 -11.83 21.64 8.25
N THR A 171 -12.91 22.13 7.66
CA THR A 171 -14.06 22.64 8.42
C THR A 171 -14.75 21.48 9.16
N PRO A 172 -15.50 21.75 10.25
CA PRO A 172 -16.24 20.71 10.97
C PRO A 172 -17.17 19.88 10.07
N ALA A 173 -17.80 20.53 9.07
CA ALA A 173 -18.66 19.85 8.09
C ALA A 173 -17.86 18.92 7.16
N GLN A 174 -16.70 19.35 6.67
CA GLN A 174 -15.83 18.52 5.84
C GLN A 174 -15.30 17.31 6.63
N LEU A 175 -14.87 17.52 7.87
CA LEU A 175 -14.39 16.44 8.73
C LEU A 175 -15.50 15.42 9.03
N ALA A 176 -16.71 15.89 9.35
CA ALA A 176 -17.88 15.04 9.55
C ALA A 176 -18.22 14.24 8.29
N TYR A 177 -18.13 14.84 7.10
CA TYR A 177 -18.35 14.15 5.84
C TYR A 177 -17.32 13.02 5.61
N VAL A 178 -16.03 13.25 5.85
CA VAL A 178 -15.02 12.19 5.70
C VAL A 178 -15.24 11.04 6.68
N ARG A 179 -15.61 11.34 7.94
CA ARG A 179 -15.97 10.31 8.93
C ARG A 179 -17.18 9.50 8.46
N LEU A 180 -18.23 10.18 7.98
CA LEU A 180 -19.42 9.53 7.44
C LEU A 180 -19.08 8.58 6.29
N ARG A 181 -18.25 8.99 5.32
CA ARG A 181 -17.84 8.13 4.19
C ARG A 181 -17.15 6.85 4.67
N ARG A 182 -16.28 6.94 5.67
CA ARG A 182 -15.57 5.77 6.24
C ARG A 182 -16.49 4.85 7.02
N GLN A 183 -17.47 5.41 7.73
CA GLN A 183 -18.54 4.63 8.38
C GLN A 183 -19.39 3.91 7.34
N LEU A 184 -19.85 4.62 6.29
CA LEU A 184 -20.58 4.05 5.15
C LEU A 184 -19.77 2.94 4.47
N ALA A 185 -18.45 3.09 4.34
CA ALA A 185 -17.60 2.04 3.79
C ALA A 185 -17.63 0.75 4.63
N GLY A 186 -17.67 0.90 5.95
CA GLY A 186 -17.77 -0.20 6.89
C GLY A 186 -19.13 -0.91 6.86
N THR A 187 -20.23 -0.15 6.72
CA THR A 187 -21.61 -0.66 6.82
C THR A 187 -22.20 -1.14 5.50
N SER A 188 -21.84 -0.53 4.37
CA SER A 188 -22.34 -0.89 3.02
C SER A 188 -21.71 -2.16 2.42
N GLY A 189 -20.65 -2.68 3.05
CA GLY A 189 -19.90 -3.83 2.54
C GLY A 189 -18.87 -3.51 1.45
N THR A 190 -18.79 -2.28 0.95
CA THR A 190 -17.74 -1.81 0.02
C THR A 190 -16.33 -2.07 0.54
N TRP A 191 -16.07 -1.79 1.82
CA TRP A 191 -14.79 -2.10 2.47
C TRP A 191 -14.49 -3.60 2.50
N ARG A 192 -15.50 -4.45 2.77
CA ARG A 192 -15.32 -5.91 2.81
C ARG A 192 -14.99 -6.45 1.42
N ARG A 193 -15.67 -5.98 0.38
CA ARG A 193 -15.36 -6.32 -1.02
C ARG A 193 -13.94 -5.89 -1.39
N GLY A 194 -13.54 -4.67 -1.02
CA GLY A 194 -12.18 -4.18 -1.21
C GLY A 194 -11.12 -5.04 -0.53
N ARG A 195 -11.34 -5.38 0.73
CA ARG A 195 -10.44 -6.23 1.52
C ARG A 195 -10.35 -7.65 0.94
N ALA A 196 -11.48 -8.25 0.61
CA ALA A 196 -11.54 -9.60 0.03
C ALA A 196 -10.83 -9.65 -1.32
N LEU A 197 -11.07 -8.66 -2.20
CA LEU A 197 -10.41 -8.59 -3.50
C LEU A 197 -8.90 -8.43 -3.35
N ALA A 198 -8.43 -7.56 -2.45
CA ALA A 198 -7.00 -7.36 -2.25
C ALA A 198 -6.30 -8.62 -1.69
N LEU A 199 -6.95 -9.33 -0.76
CA LEU A 199 -6.47 -10.62 -0.25
C LEU A 199 -6.43 -11.68 -1.35
N ALA A 200 -7.53 -11.85 -2.09
CA ALA A 200 -7.62 -12.82 -3.18
C ALA A 200 -6.56 -12.55 -4.26
N PHE A 201 -6.41 -11.29 -4.67
CA PHE A 201 -5.40 -10.88 -5.64
C PHE A 201 -3.96 -11.16 -5.15
N THR A 202 -3.68 -10.89 -3.88
CA THR A 202 -2.36 -11.16 -3.28
C THR A 202 -2.08 -12.66 -3.24
N LEU A 203 -3.01 -13.47 -2.72
CA LEU A 203 -2.81 -14.91 -2.58
C LEU A 203 -2.75 -15.62 -3.93
N LEU A 204 -3.56 -15.21 -4.90
CA LEU A 204 -3.47 -15.69 -6.28
C LEU A 204 -2.08 -15.37 -6.86
N GLY A 205 -1.59 -14.15 -6.67
CA GLY A 205 -0.26 -13.75 -7.10
C GLY A 205 0.86 -14.59 -6.50
N ILE A 206 0.79 -14.85 -5.20
CA ILE A 206 1.76 -15.71 -4.49
C ILE A 206 1.71 -17.13 -5.06
N GLY A 207 0.50 -17.69 -5.23
CA GLY A 207 0.32 -19.03 -5.78
C GLY A 207 0.84 -19.18 -7.21
N LEU A 208 0.51 -18.22 -8.10
CA LEU A 208 1.02 -18.19 -9.47
C LEU A 208 2.54 -18.05 -9.50
N SER A 209 3.10 -17.16 -8.68
CA SER A 209 4.56 -16.97 -8.61
C SER A 209 5.27 -18.22 -8.11
N ALA A 210 4.71 -18.90 -7.10
CA ALA A 210 5.23 -20.18 -6.61
C ALA A 210 5.18 -21.27 -7.68
N ALA A 211 4.09 -21.34 -8.45
CA ALA A 211 3.94 -22.28 -9.55
C ALA A 211 4.98 -22.03 -10.67
N MET A 212 5.27 -20.77 -10.98
CA MET A 212 6.30 -20.40 -11.97
C MET A 212 7.72 -20.77 -11.53
N VAL A 213 8.03 -20.70 -10.24
CA VAL A 213 9.34 -21.12 -9.69
C VAL A 213 9.51 -22.63 -9.75
N GLY A 214 8.43 -23.37 -9.55
CA GLY A 214 8.42 -24.83 -9.60
C GLY A 214 8.89 -25.50 -8.31
N PRO A 215 8.47 -26.76 -8.08
CA PRO A 215 8.63 -27.42 -6.79
C PRO A 215 10.07 -27.68 -6.38
N ASP A 216 10.98 -27.89 -7.33
CA ASP A 216 12.38 -28.25 -7.07
C ASP A 216 13.20 -27.07 -6.55
N ARG A 217 12.72 -25.83 -6.77
CA ARG A 217 13.43 -24.61 -6.42
C ARG A 217 12.80 -23.87 -5.24
N LEU A 218 11.55 -24.16 -4.93
CA LEU A 218 10.91 -23.63 -3.72
C LEU A 218 11.66 -24.09 -2.47
N GLY A 219 11.93 -23.16 -1.56
CA GLY A 219 12.74 -23.43 -0.36
C GLY A 219 14.26 -23.21 -0.53
N THR A 220 14.70 -22.72 -1.68
CA THR A 220 16.08 -22.23 -1.92
C THR A 220 16.15 -20.69 -1.89
N ALA A 221 17.36 -20.13 -1.81
CA ALA A 221 17.58 -18.69 -1.84
C ALA A 221 17.13 -18.09 -3.18
N GLY A 222 17.62 -18.66 -4.28
CA GLY A 222 17.31 -18.23 -5.63
C GLY A 222 15.83 -18.44 -5.96
N GLY A 223 15.23 -19.57 -5.61
CA GLY A 223 13.79 -19.78 -5.79
C GLY A 223 12.91 -18.77 -5.04
N THR A 224 13.33 -18.34 -3.84
CA THR A 224 12.62 -17.30 -3.08
C THR A 224 12.78 -15.91 -3.71
N VAL A 225 13.97 -15.60 -4.22
CA VAL A 225 14.21 -14.37 -5.00
C VAL A 225 13.35 -14.38 -6.26
N GLU A 226 13.33 -15.48 -7.00
CA GLU A 226 12.54 -15.62 -8.22
C GLU A 226 11.04 -15.45 -7.97
N LEU A 227 10.53 -16.05 -6.89
CA LEU A 227 9.14 -15.86 -6.47
C LEU A 227 8.83 -14.38 -6.24
N SER A 228 9.68 -13.65 -5.53
CA SER A 228 9.52 -12.22 -5.27
C SER A 228 9.53 -11.40 -6.57
N LEU A 229 10.35 -11.77 -7.56
CA LEU A 229 10.40 -11.12 -8.87
C LEU A 229 9.12 -11.36 -9.67
N TRP A 230 8.65 -12.62 -9.78
CA TRP A 230 7.37 -12.95 -10.41
C TRP A 230 6.21 -12.25 -9.71
N PHE A 231 6.19 -12.25 -8.38
CA PHE A 231 5.16 -11.59 -7.60
C PHE A 231 5.19 -10.07 -7.79
N THR A 232 6.37 -9.49 -8.01
CA THR A 232 6.51 -8.06 -8.35
C THR A 232 5.90 -7.75 -9.72
N LEU A 233 6.05 -8.64 -10.72
CA LEU A 233 5.39 -8.50 -12.01
C LEU A 233 3.87 -8.64 -11.88
N TRP A 234 3.39 -9.62 -11.11
CA TRP A 234 1.97 -9.77 -10.81
C TRP A 234 1.39 -8.53 -10.11
N SER A 235 2.09 -8.02 -9.09
CA SER A 235 1.69 -6.81 -8.38
C SER A 235 1.61 -5.60 -9.31
N PHE A 236 2.45 -5.54 -10.35
CA PHE A 236 2.40 -4.49 -11.36
C PHE A 236 1.13 -4.58 -12.21
N VAL A 237 0.69 -5.79 -12.59
CA VAL A 237 -0.62 -5.99 -13.22
C VAL A 237 -1.74 -5.46 -12.31
N GLY A 238 -1.62 -5.69 -11.00
CA GLY A 238 -2.53 -5.15 -9.99
C GLY A 238 -2.64 -3.62 -10.03
N LEU A 239 -1.53 -2.91 -10.24
CA LEU A 239 -1.52 -1.45 -10.41
C LEU A 239 -2.31 -0.98 -11.64
N LEU A 240 -2.48 -1.81 -12.67
CA LEU A 240 -3.22 -1.46 -13.88
C LEU A 240 -4.72 -1.73 -13.75
N ILE A 241 -5.11 -2.77 -13.01
CA ILE A 241 -6.51 -3.25 -13.00
C ILE A 241 -7.28 -2.87 -11.74
N LEU A 242 -6.65 -2.90 -10.56
CA LEU A 242 -7.32 -2.67 -9.29
C LEU A 242 -7.80 -1.22 -9.09
N PRO A 243 -7.13 -0.18 -9.62
CA PRO A 243 -7.64 1.19 -9.53
C PRO A 243 -9.07 1.34 -10.05
N THR A 244 -9.44 0.65 -11.13
CA THR A 244 -10.78 0.74 -11.72
C THR A 244 -11.89 0.31 -10.76
N VAL A 245 -11.70 -0.80 -10.03
CA VAL A 245 -12.67 -1.28 -9.04
C VAL A 245 -12.65 -0.49 -7.75
N SER A 246 -11.49 0.09 -7.39
CA SER A 246 -11.40 1.04 -6.27
C SER A 246 -12.11 2.35 -6.55
N ARG A 247 -11.96 2.93 -7.75
CA ARG A 247 -12.70 4.13 -8.19
C ARG A 247 -14.21 3.92 -8.16
N ARG A 248 -14.69 2.76 -8.60
CA ARG A 248 -16.12 2.36 -8.45
C ARG A 248 -16.55 2.35 -6.99
N GLY A 249 -15.68 1.88 -6.08
CA GLY A 249 -15.97 1.88 -4.65
C GLY A 249 -16.07 3.29 -4.07
N VAL A 250 -15.23 4.21 -4.56
CA VAL A 250 -15.31 5.63 -4.19
C VAL A 250 -16.63 6.25 -4.66
N ALA A 251 -17.01 6.01 -5.92
CA ALA A 251 -18.28 6.49 -6.47
C ALA A 251 -19.50 5.96 -5.73
N GLU A 252 -19.49 4.67 -5.38
CA GLU A 252 -20.55 4.03 -4.59
C GLU A 252 -20.72 4.71 -3.21
N LEU A 253 -19.61 5.07 -2.54
CA LEU A 253 -19.65 5.82 -1.28
C LEU A 253 -20.18 7.24 -1.44
N ASP A 254 -19.86 7.89 -2.55
CA ASP A 254 -20.37 9.24 -2.85
C ASP A 254 -21.89 9.21 -3.08
N THR A 255 -22.39 8.19 -3.79
CA THR A 255 -23.85 7.96 -3.93
C THR A 255 -24.50 7.72 -2.58
N TYR A 256 -23.91 6.91 -1.69
CA TYR A 256 -24.46 6.68 -0.35
C TYR A 256 -24.45 7.93 0.51
N ALA A 257 -23.41 8.75 0.44
CA ALA A 257 -23.35 10.01 1.18
C ALA A 257 -24.40 11.01 0.67
N HIS A 258 -24.60 11.09 -0.66
CA HIS A 258 -25.67 11.91 -1.23
C HIS A 258 -27.06 11.44 -0.78
N SER A 259 -27.32 10.13 -0.79
CA SER A 259 -28.58 9.57 -0.27
C SER A 259 -28.76 9.80 1.24
N ALA A 260 -27.68 10.02 1.99
CA ALA A 260 -27.71 10.42 3.40
C ALA A 260 -27.90 11.95 3.59
N GLY A 261 -28.18 12.70 2.52
CA GLY A 261 -28.46 14.14 2.55
C GLY A 261 -27.23 15.04 2.50
N VAL A 262 -26.04 14.51 2.20
CA VAL A 262 -24.84 15.34 2.01
C VAL A 262 -24.96 16.12 0.70
N SER A 263 -24.77 17.44 0.76
CA SER A 263 -24.78 18.27 -0.44
C SER A 263 -23.55 18.02 -1.33
N GLU A 264 -23.78 18.04 -2.64
CA GLU A 264 -22.71 17.91 -3.65
C GLU A 264 -21.63 18.98 -3.48
N THR A 265 -22.03 20.20 -3.10
CA THR A 265 -21.10 21.30 -2.80
C THR A 265 -20.14 20.95 -1.67
N LEU A 266 -20.63 20.35 -0.57
CA LEU A 266 -19.79 19.93 0.55
C LEU A 266 -18.86 18.79 0.13
N ALA A 267 -19.37 17.82 -0.64
CA ALA A 267 -18.58 16.69 -1.13
C ALA A 267 -17.41 17.17 -2.02
N LYS A 268 -17.68 18.06 -2.99
CA LYS A 268 -16.68 18.67 -3.87
C LYS A 268 -15.66 19.51 -3.11
N ALA A 269 -16.14 20.38 -2.21
CA ALA A 269 -15.25 21.22 -1.41
C ALA A 269 -14.33 20.37 -0.53
N THR A 270 -14.84 19.26 0.03
CA THR A 270 -14.01 18.33 0.79
C THR A 270 -13.01 17.61 -0.09
N ALA A 271 -13.41 17.11 -1.26
CA ALA A 271 -12.51 16.44 -2.20
C ALA A 271 -11.35 17.36 -2.63
N ARG A 272 -11.63 18.63 -2.91
CA ARG A 272 -10.60 19.64 -3.21
C ARG A 272 -9.63 19.86 -2.04
N ALA A 273 -10.17 19.99 -0.82
CA ALA A 273 -9.34 20.19 0.36
C ALA A 273 -8.42 18.97 0.64
N LEU A 274 -8.91 17.75 0.39
CA LEU A 274 -8.12 16.53 0.51
C LEU A 274 -7.05 16.41 -0.59
N ASP A 275 -7.41 16.71 -1.84
CA ASP A 275 -6.48 16.63 -2.98
C ASP A 275 -5.31 17.63 -2.85
N ALA A 276 -5.56 18.83 -2.31
CA ALA A 276 -4.52 19.81 -2.00
C ALA A 276 -3.44 19.28 -1.03
N HIS A 277 -3.81 18.36 -0.13
CA HIS A 277 -2.86 17.72 0.79
C HIS A 277 -2.13 16.50 0.18
N GLN A 278 -2.54 16.05 -1.01
CA GLN A 278 -1.99 14.88 -1.70
C GLN A 278 -1.22 15.34 -2.94
N ASP A 279 -1.78 15.11 -4.12
CA ASP A 279 -1.12 15.36 -5.40
C ASP A 279 -1.39 16.79 -5.91
N ASP A 280 -2.40 17.50 -5.37
CA ASP A 280 -2.84 18.84 -5.81
C ASP A 280 -3.11 18.88 -7.33
N GLU A 281 -3.83 17.87 -7.81
CA GLU A 281 -4.19 17.67 -9.21
C GLU A 281 -5.72 17.53 -9.32
N PRO A 282 -6.48 18.64 -9.20
CA PRO A 282 -7.94 18.60 -9.21
C PRO A 282 -8.53 18.16 -10.55
N GLN A 283 -7.74 18.28 -11.62
CA GLN A 283 -8.05 17.83 -12.98
C GLN A 283 -6.96 16.86 -13.45
N ARG A 284 -7.38 15.72 -14.01
CA ARG A 284 -6.46 14.71 -14.54
C ARG A 284 -6.92 14.19 -15.89
N PRO A 285 -6.02 13.96 -16.86
CA PRO A 285 -6.36 13.26 -18.10
C PRO A 285 -6.95 11.89 -17.81
N ALA A 286 -8.05 11.53 -18.47
CA ALA A 286 -8.81 10.30 -18.19
C ALA A 286 -7.95 9.03 -18.25
N LEU A 287 -7.00 8.94 -19.18
CA LEU A 287 -6.11 7.79 -19.31
C LEU A 287 -5.13 7.68 -18.11
N VAL A 288 -4.58 8.81 -17.67
CA VAL A 288 -3.66 8.87 -16.51
C VAL A 288 -4.40 8.51 -15.22
N GLU A 289 -5.62 9.01 -15.06
CA GLU A 289 -6.48 8.62 -13.92
C GLU A 289 -6.80 7.13 -13.97
N THR A 290 -7.15 6.62 -15.16
CA THR A 290 -7.56 5.23 -15.34
C THR A 290 -6.45 4.26 -14.92
N ILE A 291 -5.23 4.54 -15.33
CA ILE A 291 -4.08 3.65 -15.13
C ILE A 291 -3.46 3.83 -13.73
N PHE A 292 -3.31 5.06 -13.24
CA PHE A 292 -2.44 5.33 -12.09
C PHE A 292 -3.17 5.72 -10.80
N HIS A 293 -4.46 6.10 -10.88
CA HIS A 293 -5.17 6.70 -9.75
C HIS A 293 -6.35 5.84 -9.30
N PRO A 294 -6.30 5.24 -8.09
CA PRO A 294 -7.41 4.44 -7.55
C PRO A 294 -8.54 5.29 -6.96
N ILE A 295 -8.36 6.61 -6.91
CA ILE A 295 -9.34 7.60 -6.45
C ILE A 295 -9.58 8.54 -7.63
N PRO A 296 -10.84 8.80 -8.04
CA PRO A 296 -11.14 9.76 -9.09
C PRO A 296 -10.68 11.16 -8.71
N SER A 297 -10.25 11.96 -9.69
CA SER A 297 -10.00 13.39 -9.51
C SER A 297 -11.27 14.12 -9.06
N VAL A 298 -11.11 15.33 -8.51
CA VAL A 298 -12.23 16.15 -8.04
C VAL A 298 -13.28 16.33 -9.15
N GLN A 299 -12.83 16.60 -10.38
CA GLN A 299 -13.71 16.79 -11.53
C GLN A 299 -14.52 15.54 -11.88
N ASN A 300 -13.88 14.36 -11.86
CA ASN A 300 -14.49 13.12 -12.34
C ASN A 300 -15.36 12.43 -11.29
N ARG A 301 -15.44 12.94 -10.05
CA ARG A 301 -16.32 12.38 -9.01
C ARG A 301 -17.82 12.56 -9.33
N ASP A 302 -18.17 13.61 -10.06
CA ASP A 302 -19.57 13.90 -10.41
C ASP A 302 -20.08 12.95 -11.50
N GLU A 303 -19.23 12.57 -12.44
CA GLU A 303 -19.60 11.66 -13.52
C GLU A 303 -19.70 10.20 -13.04
N ALA A 304 -18.93 9.85 -11.99
CA ALA A 304 -18.88 8.50 -11.46
C ALA A 304 -20.12 8.12 -10.63
N THR A 305 -20.78 9.09 -9.99
CA THR A 305 -21.97 8.88 -9.13
C THR A 305 -23.23 8.51 -9.91
N ALA A 306 -23.25 8.72 -11.23
CA ALA A 306 -24.42 8.48 -12.09
C ALA A 306 -24.69 7.00 -12.41
N ARG A 307 -23.78 6.07 -12.08
CA ARG A 307 -23.96 4.64 -12.39
C ARG A 307 -23.98 3.84 -11.09
N HIS A 308 -25.06 3.11 -10.82
CA HIS A 308 -25.15 2.11 -9.74
C HIS A 308 -24.18 0.94 -9.98
N ILE A 309 -22.89 1.17 -9.72
CA ILE A 309 -21.84 0.17 -9.95
C ILE A 309 -21.30 -0.28 -8.59
N LEU A 310 -21.39 -1.58 -8.34
CA LEU A 310 -20.74 -2.19 -7.18
C LEU A 310 -19.22 -2.04 -7.30
N GLY A 311 -18.61 -1.47 -6.27
CA GLY A 311 -17.19 -1.23 -6.17
C GLY A 311 -16.50 -1.92 -5.00
N ALA A 312 -15.18 -1.78 -4.96
CA ALA A 312 -14.29 -2.41 -3.99
C ALA A 312 -13.34 -1.35 -3.40
N TRP A 313 -13.85 -0.59 -2.42
CA TRP A 313 -13.13 0.55 -1.83
C TRP A 313 -11.79 0.12 -1.21
N ASP A 314 -10.73 0.91 -1.43
CA ASP A 314 -9.37 0.66 -0.92
C ASP A 314 -8.70 -0.66 -1.41
N ALA A 315 -9.26 -1.36 -2.40
CA ALA A 315 -8.70 -2.63 -2.88
C ALA A 315 -7.27 -2.47 -3.44
N ALA A 316 -7.05 -1.51 -4.34
CA ALA A 316 -5.75 -1.29 -4.98
C ALA A 316 -4.66 -0.95 -3.96
N ARG A 317 -4.95 0.00 -3.06
CA ARG A 317 -4.01 0.46 -2.04
C ARG A 317 -3.73 -0.61 -0.99
N THR A 318 -4.75 -1.36 -0.57
CA THR A 318 -4.55 -2.53 0.29
C THR A 318 -3.68 -3.59 -0.38
N ALA A 319 -3.90 -3.88 -1.67
CA ALA A 319 -3.10 -4.87 -2.39
C ALA A 319 -1.62 -4.46 -2.48
N VAL A 320 -1.34 -3.16 -2.68
CA VAL A 320 0.03 -2.64 -2.67
C VAL A 320 0.71 -2.85 -1.31
N TYR A 321 0.01 -2.56 -0.21
CA TYR A 321 0.52 -2.83 1.13
C TYR A 321 0.74 -4.33 1.39
N LEU A 322 -0.24 -5.15 1.03
CA LEU A 322 -0.17 -6.62 1.13
C LEU A 322 0.89 -7.23 0.23
N GLY A 323 1.36 -6.51 -0.78
CA GLY A 323 2.47 -6.94 -1.62
C GLY A 323 3.72 -7.32 -0.83
N LEU A 324 3.91 -6.76 0.37
CA LEU A 324 4.95 -7.20 1.32
C LEU A 324 4.90 -8.72 1.60
N ALA A 325 3.69 -9.31 1.71
CA ALA A 325 3.51 -10.74 1.99
C ALA A 325 4.05 -11.65 0.89
N GLY A 326 4.08 -11.18 -0.37
CA GLY A 326 4.68 -11.88 -1.50
C GLY A 326 6.13 -11.47 -1.76
N GLY A 327 6.75 -10.69 -0.87
CA GLY A 327 8.07 -10.09 -1.10
C GLY A 327 8.07 -9.10 -2.27
N GLY A 328 6.92 -8.49 -2.57
CA GLY A 328 6.74 -7.56 -3.68
C GLY A 328 7.50 -6.26 -3.47
N LEU A 329 8.12 -5.78 -4.54
CA LEU A 329 9.03 -4.64 -4.51
C LEU A 329 8.35 -3.28 -4.76
N LEU A 330 7.03 -3.26 -4.99
CA LEU A 330 6.32 -2.08 -5.50
C LEU A 330 5.85 -1.10 -4.43
N GLY A 331 5.71 -1.49 -3.17
CA GLY A 331 5.08 -0.66 -2.13
C GLY A 331 5.71 0.72 -1.93
N ARG A 332 7.01 0.84 -2.25
CA ARG A 332 7.83 2.05 -2.21
C ARG A 332 8.09 2.70 -3.58
N ALA A 333 7.68 2.06 -4.67
CA ALA A 333 7.95 2.52 -6.04
C ALA A 333 6.74 3.19 -6.71
N VAL A 334 5.63 3.37 -5.98
CA VAL A 334 4.47 4.12 -6.47
C VAL A 334 4.73 5.61 -6.27
N HIS A 335 4.55 6.42 -7.31
CA HIS A 335 4.89 7.85 -7.34
C HIS A 335 4.39 8.63 -6.10
N CYS A 336 3.15 8.38 -5.65
CA CYS A 336 2.56 9.06 -4.50
C CYS A 336 3.20 8.68 -3.13
N ASN A 337 3.99 7.61 -3.08
CA ASN A 337 4.56 7.02 -1.86
C ASN A 337 6.09 7.08 -1.80
N CYS A 338 6.77 7.31 -2.93
CA CYS A 338 8.23 7.33 -3.01
C CYS A 338 8.80 8.32 -1.98
N GLY A 339 9.66 7.84 -1.08
CA GLY A 339 10.31 8.67 -0.06
C GLY A 339 9.42 9.10 1.10
N ARG A 340 8.20 8.52 1.21
CA ARG A 340 7.19 8.91 2.21
C ARG A 340 6.84 7.72 3.12
N PRO A 341 7.65 7.40 4.15
CA PRO A 341 7.47 6.21 4.98
C PRO A 341 6.09 6.06 5.63
N ALA A 342 5.42 7.18 5.94
CA ALA A 342 4.07 7.16 6.51
C ALA A 342 3.04 6.53 5.54
N LEU A 343 3.29 6.64 4.23
CA LEU A 343 2.38 6.16 3.19
C LEU A 343 2.64 4.71 2.76
N TRP A 344 3.72 4.07 3.22
CA TRP A 344 4.04 2.69 2.83
C TRP A 344 3.12 1.66 3.48
N ALA A 345 2.51 2.00 4.60
CA ALA A 345 1.47 1.20 5.25
C ALA A 345 0.07 1.80 5.11
N PHE A 346 -0.04 3.14 5.05
CA PHE A 346 -1.30 3.86 4.84
C PHE A 346 -1.20 4.70 3.56
N LEU A 347 -1.37 4.03 2.43
CA LEU A 347 -1.43 4.73 1.15
C LEU A 347 -2.68 5.63 1.14
N PRO A 348 -2.66 6.75 0.41
CA PRO A 348 -3.80 7.65 0.33
C PRO A 348 -5.09 6.94 -0.05
N VAL A 349 -6.08 7.12 0.83
CA VAL A 349 -7.48 6.73 0.71
C VAL A 349 -8.33 7.98 0.91
N ASP A 350 -9.33 8.15 0.04
CA ASP A 350 -10.23 9.31 -0.06
C ASP A 350 -9.69 10.56 -0.76
#